data_AF-A0A2H6EZ78-F1
#
_entry.id   AF-A0A2H6EZ78-F1
#
_cell.length_a   1.000
_cell.length_b   1.000
_cell.length_c   1.000
_cell.angle_alpha   90.00
_cell.angle_beta   90.00
_cell.angle_gamma   90.00
#
_symmetry.space_group_name_H-M   'P 1'
#
loop_
_entity.id
_entity.type
_entity.pdbx_description
1 polymer ?
#
loop_
_entity_poly.entity_id
_entity_poly.type
_entity_poly.pdbx_seq_one_letter_code
_entity_poly.pdbx_strand_id
1 'polypeptide(L)'
;MVLKFLMNYPFVIGLVTILLMLSDYFLTLIQEKERRAHYAKHYQSYPINTIEGNPAFQESVSKLKILNPKHLIATLVIGIGIPFFLFFIPAIFREIFLGYVWGLFLIVITQHLSNLIGYRVSRKGVHGKLLLHQRTGLLIQSGRYLSTALFLLILSILSESQIIYGVTIAGFTSALRLFILSKKAAPIEKDNLPPKNIIVDNLNTIE
;
A
#
# COMPACT_ATOMS: atom_id res chain seq x y z
N MET A 1 28.52 4.34 0.43
CA MET A 1 28.92 5.50 -0.40
C MET A 1 27.73 6.39 -0.77
N VAL A 2 26.65 5.83 -1.36
CA VAL A 2 25.43 6.58 -1.74
C VAL A 2 24.68 7.19 -0.54
N LEU A 3 24.57 6.48 0.59
CA LEU A 3 23.89 6.99 1.78
C LEU A 3 24.66 8.13 2.48
N LYS A 4 25.99 8.02 2.60
CA LYS A 4 26.84 9.13 3.07
C LYS A 4 26.68 10.38 2.19
N PHE A 5 26.57 10.19 0.87
CA PHE A 5 26.23 11.27 -0.05
C PHE A 5 24.86 11.87 0.27
N LEU A 6 23.79 11.06 0.37
CA LEU A 6 22.44 11.54 0.69
C LEU A 6 22.37 12.33 2.01
N MET A 7 23.12 11.90 3.02
CA MET A 7 23.21 12.61 4.31
C MET A 7 23.86 14.00 4.19
N ASN A 8 24.70 14.22 3.17
CA ASN A 8 25.28 15.52 2.85
C ASN A 8 24.35 16.39 2.00
N TYR A 9 23.28 15.82 1.43
CA TYR A 9 22.28 16.54 0.64
C TYR A 9 20.86 16.28 1.15
N PRO A 10 20.47 16.85 2.31
CA PRO A 10 19.15 16.63 2.91
C PRO A 10 17.97 17.00 2.00
N PHE A 11 18.16 17.97 1.10
CA PHE A 11 17.17 18.30 0.06
C PHE A 11 16.83 17.09 -0.82
N VAL A 12 17.82 16.28 -1.20
CA VAL A 12 17.61 15.08 -2.04
C VAL A 12 16.77 14.05 -1.29
N ILE A 13 16.99 13.89 0.03
CA ILE A 13 16.17 13.00 0.87
C ILE A 13 14.71 13.45 0.88
N GLY A 14 14.47 14.76 1.01
CA GLY A 14 13.13 15.32 0.95
C GLY A 14 12.46 15.12 -0.40
N LEU A 15 13.20 15.37 -1.49
CA LEU A 15 12.72 15.17 -2.86
C LEU A 15 12.36 13.70 -3.13
N VAL A 16 13.21 12.76 -2.73
CA VAL A 16 12.92 11.32 -2.86
C VAL A 16 11.67 10.95 -2.09
N THR A 17 11.52 11.43 -0.85
CA THR A 17 10.32 11.20 -0.04
C THR A 17 9.06 11.73 -0.73
N ILE A 18 9.12 12.94 -1.31
CA ILE A 18 8.02 13.52 -2.08
C ILE A 18 7.66 12.65 -3.28
N LEU A 19 8.67 12.23 -4.05
CA LEU A 19 8.45 11.39 -5.23
C LEU A 19 7.85 10.03 -4.88
N LEU A 20 8.26 9.42 -3.77
CA LEU A 20 7.67 8.17 -3.27
C LEU A 20 6.19 8.36 -2.92
N MET A 21 5.85 9.39 -2.16
CA MET A 21 4.45 9.67 -1.79
C MET A 21 3.57 10.00 -3.01
N LEU A 22 4.09 10.77 -3.96
CA LEU A 22 3.36 11.05 -5.20
C LEU A 22 3.17 9.77 -6.03
N SER A 23 4.19 8.93 -6.13
CA SER A 23 4.12 7.66 -6.85
C SER A 23 3.07 6.73 -6.26
N ASP A 24 3.01 6.63 -4.93
CA ASP A 24 1.99 5.87 -4.20
C ASP A 24 0.57 6.34 -4.56
N TYR A 25 0.34 7.65 -4.51
CA TYR A 25 -0.95 8.23 -4.87
C TYR A 25 -1.32 8.00 -6.33
N PHE A 26 -0.40 8.25 -7.27
CA PHE A 26 -0.65 8.05 -8.69
C PHE A 26 -0.92 6.59 -9.03
N LEU A 27 -0.17 5.66 -8.44
CA LEU A 27 -0.42 4.24 -8.62
C LEU A 27 -1.78 3.83 -8.10
N THR A 28 -2.21 4.38 -6.96
CA THR A 28 -3.57 4.17 -6.43
C THR A 28 -4.63 4.65 -7.42
N LEU A 29 -4.47 5.83 -8.03
CA LEU A 29 -5.40 6.32 -9.06
C LEU A 29 -5.42 5.40 -10.31
N ILE A 30 -4.26 4.97 -10.78
CA ILE A 30 -4.14 4.06 -11.94
C ILE A 30 -4.83 2.72 -11.64
N GLN A 31 -4.65 2.19 -10.44
CA GLN A 31 -5.33 0.98 -10.01
C GLN A 31 -6.84 1.15 -9.93
N GLU A 32 -7.35 2.27 -9.42
CA GLU A 32 -8.81 2.48 -9.34
C GLU A 32 -9.40 2.58 -10.75
N LYS A 33 -8.69 3.22 -11.67
CA LYS A 33 -9.07 3.26 -13.09
C LYS A 33 -9.11 1.86 -13.70
N GLU A 34 -8.09 1.05 -13.46
CA GLU A 34 -8.00 -0.34 -13.92
C GLU A 34 -9.13 -1.20 -13.35
N ARG A 35 -9.37 -1.07 -12.04
CA ARG A 35 -10.43 -1.78 -11.33
C ARG A 35 -11.79 -1.48 -11.96
N ARG A 36 -12.11 -0.20 -12.20
CA ARG A 36 -13.38 0.18 -12.82
C ARG A 36 -13.56 -0.35 -14.23
N ALA A 37 -12.51 -0.25 -15.04
CA ALA A 37 -12.59 -0.59 -16.45
C ALA A 37 -12.74 -2.10 -16.69
N HIS A 38 -12.05 -2.92 -15.90
CA HIS A 38 -11.93 -4.35 -16.19
C HIS A 38 -12.26 -5.26 -15.02
N TYR A 39 -11.94 -4.84 -13.80
CA TYR A 39 -11.89 -5.75 -12.67
C TYR A 39 -13.16 -5.72 -11.80
N ALA A 40 -13.96 -4.66 -11.85
CA ALA A 40 -15.16 -4.50 -11.03
C ALA A 40 -16.21 -5.60 -11.29
N LYS A 41 -16.16 -6.25 -12.45
CA LYS A 41 -17.00 -7.42 -12.79
C LYS A 41 -16.50 -8.71 -12.14
N HIS A 42 -15.19 -8.85 -11.95
CA HIS A 42 -14.53 -10.09 -11.54
C HIS A 42 -14.04 -10.07 -10.09
N TYR A 43 -13.80 -8.90 -9.50
CA TYR A 43 -13.29 -8.77 -8.14
C TYR A 43 -14.03 -7.64 -7.43
N GLN A 44 -14.69 -8.00 -6.34
CA GLN A 44 -15.35 -7.03 -5.47
C GLN A 44 -15.01 -7.32 -4.02
N SER A 45 -14.72 -6.25 -3.28
CA SER A 45 -14.56 -6.33 -1.84
C SER A 45 -15.85 -5.96 -1.13
N TYR A 46 -16.15 -6.62 -0.01
CA TYR A 46 -17.32 -6.32 0.82
C TYR A 46 -16.95 -6.31 2.31
N PRO A 47 -17.61 -5.50 3.15
CA PRO A 47 -18.75 -4.63 2.82
C PRO A 47 -18.36 -3.36 2.06
N ILE A 48 -17.09 -2.94 2.14
CA ILE A 48 -16.61 -1.73 1.46
C ILE A 48 -15.86 -2.13 0.19
N ASN A 49 -16.37 -1.71 -0.98
CA ASN A 49 -15.76 -1.98 -2.28
C ASN A 49 -14.85 -0.81 -2.73
N THR A 50 -13.73 -0.64 -2.05
CA THR A 50 -12.73 0.40 -2.35
C THR A 50 -11.34 -0.20 -2.38
N ILE A 51 -10.44 0.37 -3.19
CA ILE A 51 -9.01 0.07 -3.12
C ILE A 51 -8.26 0.98 -2.15
N GLU A 52 -8.84 2.14 -1.82
CA GLU A 52 -8.22 3.12 -0.93
C GLU A 52 -8.61 2.82 0.53
N GLY A 53 -7.62 2.41 1.32
CA GLY A 53 -7.79 2.06 2.72
C GLY A 53 -7.95 3.26 3.66
N ASN A 54 -7.52 4.46 3.24
CA ASN A 54 -7.61 5.69 4.02
C ASN A 54 -8.92 6.45 3.72
N PRO A 55 -9.86 6.55 4.68
CA PRO A 55 -11.12 7.26 4.49
C PRO A 55 -10.96 8.71 4.02
N ALA A 56 -9.88 9.39 4.42
CA ALA A 56 -9.62 10.78 4.05
C ALA A 56 -9.40 10.98 2.53
N PHE A 57 -9.00 9.93 1.81
CA PHE A 57 -8.66 9.98 0.39
C PHE A 57 -9.61 9.17 -0.50
N GLN A 58 -10.48 8.33 0.08
CA GLN A 58 -11.41 7.47 -0.66
C GLN A 58 -12.24 8.21 -1.71
N GLU A 59 -12.82 9.37 -1.35
CA GLU A 59 -13.62 10.16 -2.29
C GLU A 59 -12.77 10.71 -3.44
N SER A 60 -11.53 11.12 -3.17
CA SER A 60 -10.66 11.68 -4.20
C SER A 60 -10.18 10.59 -5.15
N VAL A 61 -9.81 9.42 -4.62
CA VAL A 61 -9.43 8.24 -5.42
C VAL A 61 -10.63 7.74 -6.23
N SER A 62 -11.82 7.67 -5.63
CA SER A 62 -13.03 7.25 -6.33
C SER A 62 -13.51 8.26 -7.39
N LYS A 63 -13.05 9.51 -7.35
CA LYS A 63 -13.29 10.49 -8.42
C LYS A 63 -12.10 10.61 -9.38
N LEU A 64 -11.08 9.76 -9.24
CA LEU A 64 -9.83 9.78 -10.01
C LEU A 64 -9.18 11.17 -10.04
N LYS A 65 -9.25 11.91 -8.92
CA LYS A 65 -8.71 13.27 -8.83
C LYS A 65 -7.18 13.22 -8.83
N ILE A 66 -6.57 13.66 -9.91
CA ILE A 66 -5.10 13.77 -10.06
C ILE A 66 -4.53 14.74 -9.01
N LEU A 67 -5.23 15.85 -8.76
CA LEU A 67 -4.84 16.84 -7.76
C LEU A 67 -5.71 16.69 -6.51
N ASN A 68 -5.07 16.37 -5.39
CA ASN A 68 -5.67 16.32 -4.08
C ASN A 68 -4.87 17.22 -3.12
N PRO A 69 -5.39 18.42 -2.77
CA PRO A 69 -4.68 19.36 -1.90
C PRO A 69 -4.30 18.78 -0.55
N LYS A 70 -5.14 17.93 0.05
CA LYS A 70 -4.85 17.29 1.34
C LYS A 70 -3.64 16.37 1.23
N HIS A 71 -3.58 15.58 0.16
CA HIS A 71 -2.44 14.71 -0.13
C HIS A 71 -1.18 15.54 -0.41
N LEU A 72 -1.26 16.56 -1.27
CA LEU A 72 -0.14 17.43 -1.61
C LEU A 72 0.46 18.13 -0.37
N ILE A 73 -0.39 18.68 0.50
CA ILE A 73 0.07 19.28 1.75
C ILE A 73 0.78 18.25 2.62
N ALA A 74 0.20 17.05 2.82
CA ALA A 74 0.85 15.99 3.57
C ALA A 74 2.20 15.58 2.95
N THR A 75 2.26 15.47 1.62
CA THR A 75 3.49 15.16 0.88
C THR A 75 4.57 16.20 1.09
N LEU A 76 4.25 17.49 1.02
CA LEU A 76 5.22 18.57 1.24
C LEU A 76 5.68 18.62 2.69
N VAL A 77 4.74 18.52 3.65
CA VAL A 77 5.05 18.54 5.08
C VAL A 77 5.96 17.38 5.45
N ILE A 78 5.66 16.15 5.01
CA ILE A 78 6.51 14.98 5.27
C ILE A 78 7.83 15.10 4.49
N GLY A 79 7.80 15.52 3.23
CA GLY A 79 8.98 15.73 2.41
C GLY A 79 10.00 16.69 3.01
N ILE A 80 9.55 17.77 3.65
CA ILE A 80 10.41 18.72 4.36
C ILE A 80 10.74 18.21 5.77
N GLY A 81 9.77 17.60 6.45
CA GLY A 81 9.89 17.15 7.83
C GLY A 81 10.90 16.03 8.02
N ILE A 82 10.99 15.07 7.10
CA ILE A 82 11.95 13.94 7.18
C ILE A 82 13.42 14.40 7.20
N PRO A 83 13.91 15.21 6.24
CA PRO A 83 15.28 15.70 6.30
C PRO A 83 15.53 16.63 7.49
N PHE A 84 14.53 17.41 7.93
CA PHE A 84 14.64 18.19 9.15
C PHE A 84 14.81 17.31 10.40
N PHE A 85 14.02 16.23 10.50
CA PHE A 85 14.06 15.34 11.66
C PHE A 85 15.39 14.56 11.77
N LEU A 86 16.05 14.30 10.64
CA LEU A 86 17.36 13.65 10.61
C LEU A 86 18.46 14.41 11.38
N PHE A 87 18.35 15.74 11.51
CA PHE A 87 19.31 16.52 12.30
C PHE A 87 19.30 16.13 13.78
N PHE A 88 18.17 15.68 14.30
CA PHE A 88 17.98 15.28 15.70
C PHE A 88 18.28 13.81 15.95
N ILE A 89 18.40 13.00 14.91
CA ILE A 89 18.68 11.56 15.02
C ILE A 89 20.21 11.34 15.09
N PRO A 90 20.71 10.59 16.08
CA PRO A 90 22.13 10.22 16.15
C PRO A 90 22.58 9.50 14.88
N ALA A 91 23.82 9.78 14.42
CA ALA A 91 24.32 9.32 13.12
C ALA A 91 24.14 7.81 12.89
N ILE A 92 24.32 6.99 13.94
CA ILE A 92 24.18 5.53 13.89
C ILE A 92 22.75 5.03 13.56
N PHE A 93 21.72 5.84 13.80
CA PHE A 93 20.32 5.47 13.56
C PHE A 93 19.73 6.08 12.29
N ARG A 94 20.44 7.01 11.62
CA ARG A 94 19.91 7.75 10.48
C ARG A 94 19.59 6.84 9.30
N GLU A 95 20.43 5.85 9.02
CA GLU A 95 20.19 4.90 7.93
C GLU A 95 18.98 4.00 8.21
N ILE A 96 18.85 3.51 9.45
CA ILE A 96 17.69 2.73 9.89
C ILE A 96 16.41 3.57 9.76
N PHE A 97 16.43 4.83 10.20
CA PHE A 97 15.29 5.72 10.10
C PHE A 97 14.88 5.98 8.64
N LEU A 98 15.84 6.28 7.76
CA LEU A 98 15.54 6.46 6.33
C LEU A 98 15.00 5.18 5.69
N GLY A 99 15.61 4.03 5.99
CA GLY A 99 15.13 2.74 5.55
C GLY A 99 13.69 2.49 6.00
N TYR A 100 13.36 2.85 7.23
CA TYR A 100 11.99 2.76 7.75
C TYR A 100 11.03 3.66 6.98
N VAL A 101 11.33 4.95 6.87
CA VAL A 101 10.45 5.93 6.21
C VAL A 101 10.23 5.58 4.74
N TRP A 102 11.30 5.32 3.99
CA TRP A 102 11.18 4.95 2.57
C TRP A 102 10.59 3.56 2.41
N GLY A 103 10.88 2.64 3.32
CA GLY A 103 10.31 1.30 3.33
C GLY A 103 8.79 1.30 3.42
N LEU A 104 8.20 2.20 4.22
CA LEU A 104 6.74 2.36 4.30
C LEU A 104 6.12 2.67 2.94
N PHE A 105 6.78 3.47 2.09
CA PHE A 105 6.29 3.79 0.76
C PHE A 105 6.66 2.72 -0.27
N LEU A 106 7.90 2.23 -0.27
CA LEU A 106 8.37 1.25 -1.25
C LEU A 106 7.58 -0.06 -1.19
N ILE A 107 7.27 -0.56 0.01
CA ILE A 107 6.46 -1.77 0.19
C ILE A 107 5.05 -1.57 -0.37
N VAL A 108 4.46 -0.39 -0.16
CA VAL A 108 3.11 -0.09 -0.65
C VAL A 108 3.12 0.12 -2.17
N ILE A 109 4.08 0.87 -2.71
CA ILE A 109 4.29 1.06 -4.16
C ILE A 109 4.48 -0.28 -4.88
N THR A 110 5.32 -1.16 -4.36
CA THR A 110 5.55 -2.49 -4.96
C THR A 110 4.29 -3.35 -4.91
N GLN A 111 3.50 -3.25 -3.84
CA GLN A 111 2.18 -3.89 -3.80
C GLN A 111 1.24 -3.30 -4.86
N HIS A 112 1.24 -1.98 -5.04
CA HIS A 112 0.40 -1.35 -6.04
C HIS A 112 0.78 -1.79 -7.47
N LEU A 113 2.07 -1.85 -7.76
CA LEU A 113 2.57 -2.36 -9.03
C LEU A 113 2.18 -3.83 -9.23
N SER A 114 2.40 -4.67 -8.23
CA SER A 114 2.05 -6.10 -8.29
C SER A 114 0.56 -6.31 -8.58
N ASN A 115 -0.31 -5.60 -7.86
CA ASN A 115 -1.75 -5.65 -8.08
C ASN A 115 -2.14 -5.13 -9.48
N LEU A 116 -1.55 -4.03 -9.95
CA LEU A 116 -1.83 -3.48 -11.28
C LEU A 116 -1.42 -4.44 -12.40
N ILE A 117 -0.24 -5.04 -12.28
CA ILE A 117 0.25 -6.06 -13.21
C ILE A 117 -0.68 -7.26 -13.19
N GLY A 118 -1.02 -7.76 -12.00
CA GLY A 118 -1.98 -8.85 -11.82
C GLY A 118 -3.29 -8.56 -12.54
N TYR A 119 -3.87 -7.37 -12.31
CA TYR A 119 -5.12 -6.98 -12.96
C TYR A 119 -5.03 -6.97 -14.49
N ARG A 120 -3.94 -6.42 -15.04
CA ARG A 120 -3.74 -6.36 -16.50
C ARG A 120 -3.54 -7.72 -17.13
N VAL A 121 -2.75 -8.59 -16.50
CA VAL A 121 -2.50 -9.96 -16.98
C VAL A 121 -3.78 -10.80 -16.92
N SER A 122 -4.55 -10.64 -15.84
CA SER A 122 -5.79 -11.38 -15.63
C SER A 122 -6.93 -11.02 -16.58
N ARG A 123 -6.86 -9.91 -17.33
CA ARG A 123 -7.89 -9.50 -18.31
C ARG A 123 -8.23 -10.57 -19.34
N LYS A 124 -7.30 -11.48 -19.64
CA LYS A 124 -7.45 -12.49 -20.70
C LYS A 124 -7.71 -13.91 -20.18
N GLY A 125 -7.73 -14.12 -18.87
CA GLY A 125 -7.73 -15.47 -18.30
C GLY A 125 -8.59 -15.65 -17.05
N VAL A 126 -8.99 -14.58 -16.38
CA VAL A 126 -9.86 -14.68 -15.21
C VAL A 126 -11.32 -14.62 -15.64
N HIS A 127 -12.05 -15.66 -15.29
CA HIS A 127 -13.49 -15.81 -15.52
C HIS A 127 -14.19 -15.96 -14.17
N GLY A 128 -15.48 -15.58 -14.11
CA GLY A 128 -16.25 -15.60 -12.87
C GLY A 128 -15.98 -14.40 -11.95
N LYS A 129 -16.57 -14.44 -10.75
CA LYS A 129 -16.56 -13.32 -9.79
C LYS A 129 -16.00 -13.79 -8.45
N LEU A 130 -14.89 -13.18 -8.01
CA LEU A 130 -14.30 -13.34 -6.70
C LEU A 130 -14.80 -12.25 -5.77
N LEU A 131 -15.51 -12.67 -4.72
CA LEU A 131 -16.01 -11.79 -3.67
C LEU A 131 -15.12 -11.94 -2.45
N LEU A 132 -14.37 -10.89 -2.12
CA LEU A 132 -13.40 -10.93 -1.04
C LEU A 132 -13.90 -10.10 0.16
N HIS A 133 -14.10 -10.77 1.29
CA HIS A 133 -14.41 -10.06 2.53
C HIS A 133 -13.21 -9.17 2.91
N GLN A 134 -13.48 -7.93 3.30
CA GLN A 134 -12.46 -6.92 3.63
C GLN A 134 -11.48 -7.42 4.69
N ARG A 135 -11.99 -8.08 5.74
CA ARG A 135 -11.17 -8.73 6.78
C ARG A 135 -10.20 -9.76 6.20
N THR A 136 -10.64 -10.60 5.26
CA THR A 136 -9.77 -11.55 4.56
C THR A 136 -8.71 -10.83 3.73
N GLY A 137 -9.10 -9.78 3.01
CA GLY A 137 -8.15 -8.95 2.25
C GLY A 137 -7.05 -8.35 3.13
N LEU A 138 -7.42 -7.79 4.30
CA LEU A 138 -6.46 -7.26 5.27
C LEU A 138 -5.51 -8.32 5.82
N LEU A 139 -6.01 -9.53 6.11
CA LEU A 139 -5.17 -10.64 6.59
C LEU A 139 -4.21 -11.14 5.51
N ILE A 140 -4.67 -11.30 4.27
CA ILE A 140 -3.80 -11.65 3.13
C ILE A 140 -2.70 -10.61 2.97
N GLN A 141 -3.05 -9.33 3.01
CA GLN A 141 -2.09 -8.24 2.86
C GLN A 141 -1.10 -8.18 4.03
N SER A 142 -1.58 -8.40 5.25
CA SER A 142 -0.74 -8.54 6.44
C SER A 142 0.26 -9.69 6.29
N GLY A 143 -0.18 -10.85 5.80
CA GLY A 143 0.68 -12.00 5.57
C GLY A 143 1.75 -11.71 4.53
N ARG A 144 1.39 -11.07 3.41
CA ARG A 144 2.34 -10.65 2.37
C ARG A 144 3.42 -9.73 2.92
N TYR A 145 3.03 -8.72 3.68
CA TYR A 145 4.00 -7.78 4.30
C TYR A 145 4.90 -8.47 5.32
N LEU A 146 4.37 -9.40 6.10
CA LEU A 146 5.17 -10.20 7.03
C LEU A 146 6.20 -11.06 6.29
N SER A 147 5.78 -11.76 5.22
CA SER A 147 6.69 -12.57 4.41
C SER A 147 7.80 -11.73 3.78
N THR A 148 7.47 -10.55 3.22
CA THR A 148 8.46 -9.61 2.69
C THR A 148 9.41 -9.11 3.78
N ALA A 149 8.89 -8.76 4.97
CA ALA A 149 9.71 -8.31 6.09
C ALA A 149 10.69 -9.39 6.57
N LEU A 150 10.24 -10.65 6.66
CA LEU A 150 11.12 -11.76 7.04
C LEU A 150 12.24 -11.99 6.01
N PHE A 151 11.92 -11.92 4.72
CA PHE A 151 12.94 -11.98 3.66
C PHE A 151 13.95 -10.84 3.77
N LEU A 152 13.47 -9.61 3.95
CA LEU A 152 14.33 -8.44 4.11
C LEU A 152 15.15 -8.48 5.41
N LEU A 153 14.64 -9.10 6.47
CA LEU A 153 15.38 -9.31 7.71
C LEU A 153 16.62 -10.18 7.43
N ILE A 154 16.41 -11.33 6.78
CA ILE A 154 17.51 -12.22 6.40
C ILE A 154 18.51 -11.47 5.52
N LEU A 155 18.03 -10.74 4.51
CA LEU A 155 18.88 -9.96 3.62
C LEU A 155 19.66 -8.87 4.37
N SER A 156 19.04 -8.19 5.34
CA SER A 156 19.69 -7.15 6.14
C SER A 156 20.82 -7.69 7.02
N ILE A 157 20.64 -8.91 7.57
CA ILE A 157 21.66 -9.58 8.39
C ILE A 157 22.82 -10.02 7.50
N LEU A 158 22.53 -10.69 6.37
CA LEU A 158 23.57 -11.19 5.46
C LEU A 158 24.38 -10.08 4.78
N SER A 159 23.78 -8.91 4.57
CA SER A 159 24.43 -7.76 3.94
C SER A 159 24.93 -6.71 4.95
N GLU A 160 24.71 -6.93 6.24
CA GLU A 160 24.99 -5.97 7.33
C GLU A 160 24.39 -4.57 7.06
N SER A 161 23.26 -4.53 6.35
CA SER A 161 22.70 -3.29 5.82
C SER A 161 21.66 -2.67 6.75
N GLN A 162 22.05 -1.57 7.41
CA GLN A 162 21.17 -0.81 8.31
C GLN A 162 19.93 -0.24 7.61
N ILE A 163 20.07 0.21 6.36
CA ILE A 163 18.92 0.71 5.59
C ILE A 163 17.91 -0.41 5.29
N ILE A 164 18.37 -1.60 4.89
CA ILE A 164 17.48 -2.75 4.65
C ILE A 164 16.81 -3.16 5.95
N TYR A 165 17.54 -3.12 7.07
CA TYR A 165 16.96 -3.35 8.39
C TYR A 165 15.85 -2.33 8.73
N GLY A 166 16.04 -1.05 8.38
CA GLY A 166 14.97 -0.05 8.44
C GLY A 166 13.73 -0.43 7.63
N VAL A 167 13.91 -0.86 6.38
CA VAL A 167 12.80 -1.32 5.51
C VAL A 167 12.10 -2.54 6.11
N THR A 168 12.85 -3.45 6.73
CA THR A 168 12.31 -4.61 7.46
C THR A 168 11.37 -4.17 8.59
N ILE A 169 11.77 -3.18 9.39
CA ILE A 169 10.91 -2.62 10.46
C ILE A 169 9.63 -2.02 9.84
N ALA A 170 9.73 -1.32 8.71
CA ALA A 170 8.57 -0.80 7.99
C ALA A 170 7.61 -1.91 7.54
N GLY A 171 8.16 -3.04 7.08
CA GLY A 171 7.38 -4.23 6.72
C GLY A 171 6.65 -4.84 7.92
N PHE A 172 7.34 -5.05 9.05
CA PHE A 172 6.72 -5.57 10.27
C PHE A 172 5.64 -4.65 10.82
N THR A 173 5.90 -3.35 10.90
CA THR A 173 4.92 -2.36 11.38
C THR A 173 3.71 -2.29 10.46
N SER A 174 3.90 -2.37 9.14
CA SER A 174 2.81 -2.41 8.16
C SER A 174 1.98 -3.69 8.28
N ALA A 175 2.62 -4.85 8.45
CA ALA A 175 1.95 -6.12 8.69
C ALA A 175 1.12 -6.06 9.98
N LEU A 176 1.72 -5.62 11.09
CA LEU A 176 1.04 -5.49 12.37
C LEU A 176 -0.15 -4.52 12.29
N ARG A 177 0.02 -3.38 11.63
CA ARG A 177 -1.07 -2.41 11.39
C ARG A 177 -2.25 -3.08 10.67
N LEU A 178 -2.00 -3.83 9.60
CA LEU A 178 -3.05 -4.51 8.84
C LEU A 178 -3.72 -5.63 9.64
N PHE A 179 -2.94 -6.38 10.44
CA PHE A 179 -3.49 -7.36 11.36
C PHE A 179 -4.42 -6.70 12.39
N ILE A 180 -4.03 -5.60 13.01
CA ILE A 180 -4.86 -4.85 13.96
C ILE A 180 -6.12 -4.33 13.28
N LEU A 181 -5.99 -3.76 12.08
CA LEU A 181 -7.15 -3.29 11.28
C LEU A 181 -8.10 -4.44 10.94
N SER A 182 -7.59 -5.65 10.68
CA SER A 182 -8.43 -6.82 10.43
C SER A 182 -9.30 -7.21 11.64
N LYS A 183 -8.81 -6.96 12.86
CA LYS A 183 -9.56 -7.20 14.10
C LYS A 183 -10.66 -6.15 14.32
N LYS A 184 -10.49 -4.94 13.77
CA LYS A 184 -11.48 -3.86 13.79
C LYS A 184 -12.53 -3.97 12.68
N ALA A 185 -12.21 -4.71 11.61
CA ALA A 185 -13.15 -5.00 10.54
C ALA A 185 -14.24 -5.96 11.03
N ALA A 186 -15.43 -5.89 10.39
CA ALA A 186 -16.54 -6.78 10.69
C ALA A 186 -16.09 -8.26 10.72
N PRO A 187 -16.51 -9.04 11.74
CA PRO A 187 -16.16 -10.45 11.81
C PRO A 187 -16.80 -11.24 10.68
N ILE A 188 -16.07 -12.27 10.23
CA ILE A 188 -16.60 -13.25 9.29
C ILE A 188 -17.30 -14.31 10.14
N GLU A 189 -18.62 -14.26 10.14
CA GLU A 189 -19.46 -15.29 10.76
C GLU A 189 -19.42 -16.59 9.94
N LYS A 190 -19.77 -17.71 10.57
CA LYS A 190 -19.69 -19.05 9.96
C LYS A 190 -20.53 -19.17 8.68
N ASP A 191 -21.62 -18.41 8.59
CA ASP A 191 -22.54 -18.38 7.45
C ASP A 191 -22.45 -17.05 6.67
N ASN A 192 -21.29 -16.38 6.72
CA ASN A 192 -21.10 -15.10 6.04
C ASN A 192 -21.21 -15.27 4.51
N LEU A 193 -22.34 -14.82 3.97
CA LEU A 193 -22.61 -14.77 2.54
C LEU A 193 -22.40 -13.34 2.02
N PRO A 194 -21.96 -13.18 0.78
CA PRO A 194 -21.88 -11.86 0.18
C PRO A 194 -23.27 -11.20 0.11
N PRO A 195 -23.34 -9.86 0.19
CA PRO A 195 -24.60 -9.11 0.09
C PRO A 195 -25.44 -9.51 -1.14
N LYS A 196 -26.76 -9.69 -0.96
CA LYS A 196 -27.67 -10.14 -2.04
C LYS A 196 -27.64 -9.23 -3.28
N ASN A 197 -27.50 -7.91 -3.09
CA ASN A 197 -27.37 -6.94 -4.18
C ASN A 197 -26.11 -7.15 -5.06
N ILE A 198 -25.09 -7.85 -4.56
CA ILE A 198 -23.89 -8.21 -5.32
C ILE A 198 -24.08 -9.52 -6.12
N ILE A 199 -25.05 -10.35 -5.70
CA ILE A 199 -25.36 -11.66 -6.27
C ILE A 199 -26.41 -11.54 -7.40
N VAL A 200 -27.39 -10.63 -7.28
CA VAL A 200 -28.54 -10.51 -8.21
C VAL A 200 -28.15 -10.03 -9.62
N ASP A 201 -27.07 -9.25 -9.76
CA ASP A 201 -26.54 -8.84 -11.08
C ASP A 201 -26.17 -10.03 -12.00
N ASN A 202 -26.08 -11.26 -11.48
CA ASN A 202 -25.65 -12.45 -12.22
C ASN A 202 -26.78 -13.39 -12.69
N LEU A 203 -28.01 -13.25 -12.22
CA LEU A 203 -29.10 -14.19 -12.61
C LEU A 203 -29.92 -13.70 -13.79
N ASN A 204 -29.86 -12.41 -14.13
CA ASN A 204 -30.66 -11.81 -15.21
C ASN A 204 -29.89 -11.66 -16.54
N THR A 205 -28.68 -12.21 -16.65
CA THR A 205 -27.85 -12.12 -17.87
C THR A 205 -27.46 -13.48 -18.45
N ILE A 206 -28.15 -14.54 -18.05
CA ILE A 206 -28.11 -15.83 -18.74
C ILE A 206 -29.38 -15.91 -19.60
N GLU A 207 -29.35 -15.27 -20.75
CA GLU A 207 -30.21 -15.59 -21.91
C GLU A 207 -29.31 -16.16 -23.02
#